data_AF-A0A198YRF1-F1
#
_entry.id   AF-A0A198YRF1-F1
#
_cell.length_a   1.000
_cell.length_b   1.000
_cell.length_c   1.000
_cell.angle_alpha   90.00
_cell.angle_beta   90.00
_cell.angle_gamma   90.00
#
_symmetry.space_group_name_H-M   'P 1'
#
loop_
_entity.id
_entity.type
_entity.pdbx_description
1 polymer ?
#
loop_
_entity_poly.entity_id
_entity_poly.type
_entity_poly.pdbx_seq_one_letter_code
_entity_poly.pdbx_strand_id
1 'polypeptide(L)'
;MYTWGKMVSLRFEDVFFYLLACIIAMMIALMAPYMVRYKSLYEFPTRVKIRLALTIVPLGFAFLIIAMKASQLNLKGPEFP
;
A
#
# COMPACT_ATOMS: atom_id res chain seq x y z
N MET A 1 21.55 11.24 -23.83
CA MET A 1 20.30 11.88 -23.34
C MET A 1 19.38 10.81 -22.70
N TYR A 2 19.88 10.04 -21.72
CA TYR A 2 19.16 8.89 -21.12
C TYR A 2 19.07 8.94 -19.57
N THR A 3 19.62 9.99 -18.96
CA THR A 3 19.77 10.08 -17.49
C THR A 3 18.53 10.62 -16.78
N TRP A 4 17.71 11.43 -17.45
CA TRP A 4 16.51 12.04 -16.86
C TRP A 4 15.36 11.04 -16.66
N GLY A 5 15.09 10.17 -17.65
CA GLY A 5 14.04 9.14 -17.53
C GLY A 5 14.33 8.13 -16.41
N LYS A 6 15.60 7.75 -16.22
CA LYS A 6 16.02 6.87 -15.11
C LYS A 6 15.83 7.52 -13.73
N MET A 7 16.18 8.80 -13.57
CA MET A 7 16.00 9.50 -12.29
C MET A 7 14.53 9.66 -11.89
N VAL A 8 13.63 9.88 -12.86
CA VAL A 8 12.18 9.98 -12.60
C VAL A 8 11.59 8.61 -12.25
N SER A 9 12.01 7.55 -12.94
CA SER A 9 11.56 6.17 -12.69
C SER A 9 12.02 5.67 -11.31
N LEU A 10 13.27 5.91 -10.92
CA LEU A 10 13.79 5.60 -9.58
C LEU A 10 13.01 6.30 -8.47
N ARG A 11 12.73 7.61 -8.62
CA ARG A 11 11.94 8.36 -7.62
C ARG A 11 10.50 7.86 -7.52
N PHE A 12 9.94 7.36 -8.62
CA PHE A 12 8.60 6.80 -8.64
C PHE A 12 8.51 5.45 -7.94
N GLU A 13 9.47 4.55 -8.18
CA GLU A 13 9.62 3.30 -7.44
C GLU A 13 9.80 3.56 -5.95
N ASP A 14 10.67 4.50 -5.58
CA ASP A 14 10.89 4.88 -4.18
C ASP A 14 9.58 5.33 -3.52
N VAL A 15 8.84 6.26 -4.13
CA VAL A 15 7.54 6.74 -3.61
C VAL A 15 6.53 5.60 -3.49
N PHE A 16 6.50 4.68 -4.44
CA PHE A 16 5.64 3.51 -4.40
C PHE A 16 6.00 2.57 -3.24
N PHE A 17 7.29 2.29 -3.04
CA PHE A 17 7.78 1.48 -1.92
C PHE A 17 7.54 2.16 -0.57
N TYR A 18 7.73 3.48 -0.46
CA TYR A 18 7.42 4.23 0.75
C TYR A 18 5.91 4.18 1.07
N LEU A 19 5.05 4.32 0.06
CA LEU A 19 3.60 4.21 0.23
C LEU A 19 3.21 2.81 0.73
N LEU A 20 3.77 1.76 0.11
CA LEU A 20 3.55 0.37 0.53
C LEU A 20 4.03 0.13 1.98
N ALA A 21 5.23 0.59 2.31
CA ALA A 21 5.79 0.46 3.66
C ALA A 21 4.92 1.18 4.70
N CYS A 22 4.39 2.36 4.36
CA CYS A 22 3.51 3.14 5.22
C CYS A 22 2.18 2.42 5.48
N ILE A 23 1.60 1.82 4.43
CA ILE A 23 0.38 1.00 4.54
C ILE A 23 0.62 -0.22 5.45
N ILE A 24 1.73 -0.93 5.27
CA ILE A 24 2.09 -2.07 6.11
C ILE A 24 2.30 -1.63 7.56
N ALA A 25 3.01 -0.52 7.79
CA ALA A 25 3.22 0.03 9.13
C ALA A 25 1.89 0.42 9.81
N MET A 26 0.96 1.04 9.08
CA MET A 26 -0.39 1.32 9.59
C MET A 26 -1.15 0.05 9.95
N MET A 27 -1.09 -0.99 9.11
CA MET A 27 -1.74 -2.28 9.39
C MET A 27 -1.19 -2.92 10.66
N ILE A 28 0.13 -2.90 10.84
CA ILE A 28 0.80 -3.42 12.03
C ILE A 28 0.40 -2.61 13.27
N ALA A 29 0.41 -1.28 13.18
CA ALA A 29 0.01 -0.40 14.29
C ALA A 29 -1.45 -0.61 14.71
N LEU A 30 -2.34 -0.84 13.74
CA LEU A 30 -3.74 -1.19 13.97
C LEU A 30 -3.89 -2.55 14.65
N MET A 31 -3.07 -3.54 14.28
CA MET A 31 -3.10 -4.89 14.86
C MET A 31 -2.42 -4.99 16.23
N ALA A 32 -1.38 -4.20 16.49
CA ALA A 32 -0.57 -4.25 17.71
C ALA A 32 -1.38 -4.28 19.03
N PRO A 33 -2.35 -3.38 19.29
CA PRO A 33 -3.11 -3.40 20.53
C PRO A 33 -3.98 -4.66 20.67
N TYR A 34 -4.41 -5.24 19.55
CA TYR A 34 -5.20 -6.48 19.57
C TYR A 34 -4.32 -7.71 19.78
N MET A 35 -3.09 -7.73 19.27
CA MET A 35 -2.14 -8.81 19.50
C MET A 35 -1.64 -8.85 20.95
N VAL A 36 -1.56 -7.70 21.63
CA VAL A 36 -1.23 -7.64 23.07
C VAL A 36 -2.40 -8.15 23.92
N ARG A 37 -3.65 -7.90 23.48
CA ARG A 37 -4.85 -8.22 24.26
C ARG A 37 -5.38 -9.64 24.02
N TYR A 38 -5.19 -10.20 22.84
CA TYR A 38 -5.73 -11.50 22.43
C TYR A 38 -4.59 -12.39 21.95
N LYS A 39 -4.57 -13.64 22.40
CA LYS A 39 -3.48 -14.57 22.11
C LYS A 39 -3.52 -15.08 20.66
N SER A 40 -4.68 -14.94 20.02
CA SER A 40 -4.96 -15.45 18.69
C SER A 40 -5.98 -14.59 17.94
N LEU A 41 -5.83 -14.50 16.62
CA LEU A 41 -6.81 -13.85 15.71
C LEU A 41 -8.21 -14.48 15.82
N TYR A 42 -8.29 -15.75 16.22
CA TYR A 42 -9.56 -16.45 16.38
C TYR A 42 -10.36 -15.93 17.58
N GLU A 43 -9.68 -15.46 18.63
CA GLU A 43 -10.28 -14.87 19.84
C GLU A 43 -10.79 -13.43 19.60
N PHE A 44 -10.51 -12.84 18.44
CA PHE A 44 -10.96 -11.48 18.16
C PHE A 44 -12.49 -11.42 18.13
N PRO A 45 -13.10 -10.46 18.86
CA PRO A 45 -14.53 -10.22 18.76
C PRO A 45 -14.93 -9.92 17.32
N THR A 46 -16.11 -10.38 16.89
CA THR A 46 -16.62 -10.14 15.52
C THR A 46 -16.60 -8.65 15.16
N ARG A 47 -16.90 -7.76 16.12
CA ARG A 47 -16.82 -6.30 15.92
C ARG A 47 -15.41 -5.81 15.59
N VAL A 48 -14.37 -6.38 16.20
CA VAL A 48 -12.96 -6.04 15.93
C VAL A 48 -12.56 -6.54 14.54
N LYS A 49 -12.93 -7.78 14.18
CA LYS A 49 -12.69 -8.34 12.85
C LYS A 49 -13.31 -7.48 11.75
N ILE A 50 -14.58 -7.09 11.93
CA ILE A 50 -15.29 -6.21 10.98
C ILE A 50 -14.60 -4.85 10.86
N ARG A 51 -14.21 -4.23 11.98
CA ARG A 51 -13.54 -2.92 11.97
C ARG A 51 -12.19 -2.95 11.26
N LEU A 52 -11.39 -3.99 11.54
CA LEU A 52 -10.11 -4.22 10.86
C LEU A 52 -10.32 -4.43 9.36
N ALA A 53 -11.26 -5.30 8.98
CA ALA A 53 -11.59 -5.53 7.57
C ALA A 53 -12.03 -4.24 6.85
N LEU A 54 -12.90 -3.44 7.48
CA LEU A 54 -13.34 -2.14 6.96
C LEU A 54 -12.21 -1.13 6.78
N THR A 55 -11.09 -1.28 7.49
CA THR A 55 -9.94 -0.38 7.37
C THR A 55 -8.91 -0.90 6.38
N ILE A 56 -8.67 -2.22 6.37
CA ILE A 56 -7.67 -2.87 5.52
C ILE A 56 -8.14 -2.95 4.07
N VAL A 57 -9.42 -3.28 3.82
CA VAL A 57 -9.95 -3.46 2.47
C VAL A 57 -9.85 -2.17 1.63
N PRO A 58 -10.28 -0.99 2.12
CA PRO A 58 -10.14 0.25 1.36
C PRO A 58 -8.67 0.65 1.15
N LEU A 59 -7.80 0.41 2.14
CA LEU A 59 -6.36 0.71 2.02
C LEU A 59 -5.72 -0.12 0.89
N GLY A 60 -5.96 -1.43 0.90
CA GLY A 60 -5.46 -2.34 -0.14
C GLY A 60 -6.04 -2.00 -1.51
N PHE A 61 -7.34 -1.67 -1.59
CA PHE A 61 -7.98 -1.29 -2.85
C PHE A 61 -7.44 0.04 -3.40
N ALA A 62 -7.27 1.05 -2.56
CA ALA A 62 -6.66 2.32 -2.96
C ALA A 62 -5.21 2.14 -3.45
N PHE A 63 -4.44 1.31 -2.76
CA PHE A 63 -3.09 0.94 -3.20
C PHE A 63 -3.10 0.25 -4.57
N LEU A 64 -4.01 -0.69 -4.81
CA LEU A 64 -4.15 -1.36 -6.10
C LEU A 64 -4.49 -0.38 -7.23
N ILE A 65 -5.38 0.59 -7.00
CA ILE A 65 -5.67 1.64 -8.00
C ILE A 65 -4.41 2.45 -8.32
N ILE A 66 -3.66 2.84 -7.30
CA ILE A 66 -2.41 3.57 -7.49
C ILE A 66 -1.40 2.71 -8.25
N ALA A 67 -1.26 1.43 -7.91
CA ALA A 67 -0.39 0.47 -8.58
C ALA A 67 -0.80 0.22 -10.05
N MET A 68 -2.09 0.17 -10.34
CA MET A 68 -2.60 0.04 -11.70
C MET A 68 -2.30 1.29 -12.53
N LYS A 69 -2.54 2.48 -11.98
CA LYS A 69 -2.19 3.75 -12.64
C LYS A 69 -0.67 3.88 -12.83
N ALA A 70 0.10 3.49 -11.84
CA ALA A 70 1.56 3.41 -11.86
C ALA A 70 2.09 2.51 -12.99
N SER A 71 1.48 1.34 -13.14
CA SER A 71 1.82 0.38 -14.19
C SER A 71 1.45 0.91 -15.58
N GLN A 72 0.26 1.51 -15.73
CA GLN A 72 -0.16 2.14 -16.99
C GLN A 72 0.76 3.30 -17.41
N LEU A 73 1.23 4.10 -16.46
CA LEU A 73 2.18 5.19 -16.71
C LEU A 73 3.57 4.68 -17.13
N ASN A 74 4.01 3.52 -16.64
CA ASN A 74 5.28 2.91 -17.08
C ASN A 74 5.15 2.15 -18.42
N LEU A 75 3.94 1.68 -18.78
CA LEU A 75 3.66 1.01 -20.06
C LEU A 75 3.44 1.99 -21.22
N LYS A 76 2.84 3.16 -20.96
CA LYS A 76 2.89 4.29 -21.88
C LYS A 76 4.26 4.95 -21.76
N GLY A 77 5.25 4.43 -22.50
CA GLY A 77 6.51 5.12 -22.72
C GLY A 77 6.28 6.58 -23.19
N PRO A 78 7.28 7.46 -23.07
CA PRO A 78 7.11 8.89 -23.31
C PRO A 78 6.45 9.16 -24.67
N GLU A 79 5.27 9.79 -24.64
CA GLU A 79 4.65 10.38 -25.82
C GLU A 79 5.56 11.56 -26.23
N PHE A 80 6.48 11.29 -27.16
CA PHE A 80 7.22 12.35 -27.84
C PHE A 80 6.24 13.11 -28.76
N PRO A 81 6.29 14.46 -28.80
CA PRO A 81 5.55 15.23 -29.81
C PRO A 81 6.04 14.94 -31.23
#